data_AF-A0A976K9Q9-F1
#
_entry.id   AF-A0A976K9Q9-F1
#
_cell.length_a   1.000
_cell.length_b   1.000
_cell.length_c   1.000
_cell.angle_alpha   90.00
_cell.angle_beta   90.00
_cell.angle_gamma   90.00
#
_symmetry.space_group_name_H-M   'P 1'
#
loop_
_entity.id
_entity.type
_entity.pdbx_description
1 polymer ?
#
loop_
_entity_poly.entity_id
_entity_poly.type
_entity_poly.pdbx_seq_one_letter_code
_entity_poly.pdbx_strand_id
1 'polypeptide(L)'
;MKKNPFRVLGADVPPLVGRRDLVARVEHHLDKASPDHLSVVGPAMYGKSVVLKEIARRYAPGRPGYITSAYVELRRRTPETDDELRLRVAEKLREALAETWPELADLLGFEDVAIAERLQLVGRELATRDEAVLMVLDGFDDVLANAGITREIWDNLLEIAGLPVYRFLTGSRRPLRELCRDEESRTSDFWEIFHDAPVVVGCFDDEDWAELVAPFETVGMNLDDKVREKIEQWTGGIPVLTTAFLQSLWENTEESGTIGSTEVEATGERVLERRRQLLTALWEDCSAEAKTDLADLTRRELRVRELPAERLDRLERRGLVRSEGKRVVFACHLMERYATQEATGVTSLQRLFGDHELFEQNVRMLLEMRLSQLPVADKALHGYIEQAIRHLQPEPRHALVWMRSIVDRAFELVWETELKDGVTLPASWLEEWERAGIQRMPDDGHGRVPGERGRQLHLLRLATGTGVGGRTVRRLTRRVSKPTALLLEHLQSVGNFGQHQGDEVTRPFAVSVCLSAIALYASL
;
A
#
# COMPACT_ATOMS: atom_id res chain seq x y z
N MET A 1 1.78 -12.24 40.04
CA MET A 1 2.53 -11.91 38.80
C MET A 1 2.65 -10.41 38.71
N LYS A 2 3.87 -9.86 38.65
CA LYS A 2 4.08 -8.43 38.39
C LYS A 2 3.53 -8.09 37.01
N LYS A 3 2.85 -6.95 36.88
CA LYS A 3 2.32 -6.48 35.59
C LYS A 3 3.49 -6.08 34.71
N ASN A 4 3.59 -6.65 33.51
CA ASN A 4 4.65 -6.29 32.57
C ASN A 4 4.52 -4.80 32.18
N PRO A 5 5.56 -3.98 32.39
CA PRO A 5 5.52 -2.56 32.06
C PRO A 5 5.57 -2.31 30.55
N PHE A 6 6.13 -3.24 29.78
CA PHE A 6 6.29 -3.12 28.33
C PHE A 6 5.04 -3.61 27.60
N ARG A 7 4.47 -2.74 26.77
CA ARG A 7 3.30 -3.05 25.93
C ARG A 7 3.65 -2.73 24.48
N VAL A 8 3.55 -3.73 23.61
CA VAL A 8 3.95 -3.61 22.19
C VAL A 8 2.75 -3.26 21.32
N LEU A 9 1.72 -4.12 21.32
CA LEU A 9 0.47 -3.95 20.58
C LEU A 9 -0.71 -4.29 21.49
N GLY A 10 -1.84 -3.62 21.28
CA GLY A 10 -3.07 -3.81 22.06
C GLY A 10 -4.20 -2.90 21.60
N ALA A 11 -5.37 -3.03 22.24
CA ALA A 11 -6.52 -2.16 21.96
C ALA A 11 -6.18 -0.68 22.23
N ASP A 12 -5.43 -0.43 23.31
CA ASP A 12 -4.95 0.89 23.72
C ASP A 12 -3.53 1.15 23.23
N VAL A 13 -3.22 2.42 22.98
CA VAL A 13 -1.86 2.85 22.67
C VAL A 13 -1.01 2.75 23.94
N PRO A 14 0.19 2.15 23.88
CA PRO A 14 1.05 2.00 25.05
C PRO A 14 1.50 3.36 25.60
N PRO A 15 1.88 3.43 26.88
CA PRO A 15 2.46 4.65 27.45
C PRO A 15 3.77 5.01 26.74
N LEU A 16 4.09 6.31 26.69
CA LEU A 16 5.37 6.76 26.20
C LEU A 16 6.49 6.28 27.14
N VAL A 17 7.52 5.69 26.57
CA VAL A 17 8.78 5.36 27.25
C VAL A 17 9.91 5.92 26.38
N GLY A 18 10.80 6.67 27.01
CA GLY A 18 11.81 7.46 26.33
C GLY A 18 11.21 8.64 25.56
N ARG A 19 11.98 9.15 24.61
CA ARG A 19 11.68 10.23 23.66
C ARG A 19 11.43 11.57 24.32
N ARG A 20 12.07 11.84 25.47
CA ARG A 20 11.95 13.12 26.18
C ARG A 20 12.33 14.28 25.28
N ASP A 21 13.45 14.15 24.58
CA ASP A 21 13.99 15.20 23.72
C ASP A 21 13.11 15.45 22.50
N LEU A 22 12.56 14.38 21.91
CA LEU A 22 11.59 14.50 20.82
C LEU A 22 10.31 15.22 21.29
N VAL A 23 9.78 14.86 22.46
CA VAL A 23 8.61 15.50 23.04
C VAL A 23 8.90 16.96 23.37
N ALA A 24 10.03 17.25 24.01
CA ALA A 24 10.44 18.61 24.34
C ALA A 24 10.59 19.49 23.10
N ARG A 25 11.10 18.93 21.99
CA ARG A 25 11.14 19.63 20.70
C ARG A 25 9.75 19.97 20.18
N VAL A 26 8.80 19.05 20.24
CA VAL A 26 7.41 19.32 19.84
C VAL A 26 6.81 20.42 20.72
N GLU A 27 6.95 20.30 22.04
CA GLU A 27 6.44 21.30 23.00
C GLU A 27 7.08 22.68 22.78
N HIS A 28 8.38 22.74 22.49
CA HIS A 28 9.07 23.99 22.18
C HIS A 28 8.44 24.76 21.02
N HIS A 29 7.96 24.06 19.98
CA HIS A 29 7.29 24.68 18.84
C HIS A 29 5.84 25.07 19.12
N LEU A 30 5.13 24.27 19.92
CA LEU A 30 3.74 24.52 20.28
C LEU A 30 3.57 25.61 21.35
N ASP A 31 4.60 25.88 22.16
CA ASP A 31 4.56 26.86 23.25
C ASP A 31 5.24 28.20 22.91
N LYS A 32 5.67 28.40 21.66
CA LYS A 32 6.20 29.70 21.22
C LYS A 32 5.12 30.79 21.32
N ALA A 33 5.56 32.05 21.40
CA ALA A 33 4.65 33.19 21.34
C ALA A 33 3.78 33.21 20.06
N SER A 34 4.33 32.68 18.96
CA SER A 34 3.57 32.33 17.76
C SER A 34 3.77 30.83 17.51
N PRO A 35 2.86 29.96 17.99
CA PRO A 35 3.02 28.52 17.85
C PRO A 35 2.99 28.06 16.39
N ASP A 36 3.81 27.07 16.06
CA ASP A 36 3.89 26.48 14.73
C ASP A 36 2.83 25.38 14.54
N HIS A 37 2.30 25.21 13.33
CA HIS A 37 1.67 23.95 12.94
C HIS A 37 2.78 22.92 12.68
N LEU A 38 2.63 21.69 13.19
CA LEU A 38 3.69 20.69 13.17
C LEU A 38 3.28 19.41 12.45
N SER A 39 4.24 18.86 11.72
CA SER A 39 4.12 17.54 11.12
C SER A 39 5.13 16.59 11.77
N VAL A 40 4.62 15.48 12.30
CA VAL A 40 5.38 14.39 12.90
C VAL A 40 5.44 13.24 11.90
N VAL A 41 6.64 12.99 11.39
CA VAL A 41 6.87 12.03 10.30
C VAL A 41 7.72 10.87 10.78
N GLY A 42 7.49 9.68 10.23
CA GLY A 42 8.34 8.52 10.53
C GLY A 42 7.72 7.21 10.09
N PRO A 43 8.47 6.10 10.09
CA PRO A 43 7.98 4.82 9.60
C PRO A 43 6.83 4.24 10.43
N ALA A 44 6.12 3.25 9.88
CA ALA A 44 5.11 2.52 10.64
C ALA A 44 5.74 1.80 11.84
N MET A 45 5.05 1.77 12.99
CA MET A 45 5.49 1.13 14.24
C MET A 45 6.69 1.77 14.97
N TYR A 46 7.02 3.03 14.68
CA TYR A 46 8.11 3.76 15.38
C TYR A 46 7.61 4.58 16.57
N GLY A 47 6.37 4.40 16.99
CA GLY A 47 5.82 5.09 18.16
C GLY A 47 5.25 6.49 17.88
N LYS A 48 5.04 6.87 16.61
CA LYS A 48 4.38 8.16 16.27
C LYS A 48 3.08 8.38 17.03
N SER A 49 2.18 7.40 17.00
CA SER A 49 0.90 7.46 17.69
C SER A 49 1.03 7.55 19.21
N VAL A 50 2.10 6.98 19.77
CA VAL A 50 2.43 7.07 21.21
C VAL A 50 2.83 8.50 21.56
N VAL A 51 3.73 9.09 20.78
CA VAL A 51 4.16 10.49 20.94
C VAL A 51 2.96 11.44 20.80
N LEU A 52 2.16 11.29 19.75
CA LEU A 52 1.02 12.17 19.49
C LEU A 52 -0.04 12.11 20.59
N LYS A 53 -0.36 10.92 21.12
CA LYS A 53 -1.28 10.78 22.25
C LYS A 53 -0.71 11.35 23.54
N GLU A 54 0.59 11.18 23.80
CA GLU A 54 1.22 11.77 24.97
C GLU A 54 1.23 13.30 24.90
N ILE A 55 1.50 13.89 23.72
CA ILE A 55 1.38 15.33 23.51
C ILE A 55 -0.07 15.77 23.74
N ALA A 56 -1.07 15.12 23.12
CA ALA A 56 -2.48 15.44 23.36
C ALA A 56 -2.82 15.43 24.87
N ARG A 57 -2.37 14.41 25.60
CA ARG A 57 -2.57 14.29 27.05
C ARG A 57 -1.91 15.44 27.84
N ARG A 58 -0.73 15.91 27.44
CA ARG A 58 -0.02 17.05 28.07
C ARG A 58 -0.65 18.41 27.77
N TYR A 59 -1.46 18.49 26.71
CA TYR A 59 -2.24 19.67 26.32
C TYR A 59 -3.73 19.49 26.68
N ALA A 60 -4.04 18.57 27.59
CA ALA A 60 -5.36 18.49 28.23
C ALA A 60 -5.65 19.77 29.05
N PRO A 61 -6.90 19.99 29.51
CA PRO A 61 -7.29 21.22 30.18
C PRO A 61 -6.35 21.65 31.32
N GLY A 62 -5.97 22.94 31.31
CA GLY A 62 -5.11 23.56 32.34
C GLY A 62 -3.71 23.95 31.88
N ARG A 63 -3.32 23.70 30.62
CA ARG A 63 -2.06 24.22 30.07
C ARG A 63 -2.21 25.70 29.67
N PRO A 64 -1.27 26.59 30.04
CA PRO A 64 -1.32 27.98 29.58
C PRO A 64 -1.32 28.07 28.05
N GLY A 65 -2.19 28.92 27.50
CA GLY A 65 -2.33 29.13 26.05
C GLY A 65 -3.20 28.10 25.31
N TYR A 66 -3.61 27.01 25.96
CA TYR A 66 -4.48 25.99 25.37
C TYR A 66 -5.61 25.59 26.32
N ILE A 67 -6.86 25.69 25.87
CA ILE A 67 -8.01 25.26 26.67
C ILE A 67 -8.11 23.73 26.74
N THR A 68 -7.77 23.04 25.65
CA THR A 68 -7.84 21.57 25.56
C THR A 68 -7.10 21.06 24.31
N SER A 69 -7.06 19.74 24.13
CA SER A 69 -6.61 19.09 22.92
C SER A 69 -7.64 18.08 22.40
N ALA A 70 -7.78 17.99 21.08
CA ALA A 70 -8.64 17.04 20.40
C ALA A 70 -7.80 16.04 19.61
N TYR A 71 -7.82 14.77 20.02
CA TYR A 71 -7.10 13.70 19.33
C TYR A 71 -8.02 12.95 18.36
N VAL A 72 -7.65 12.99 17.08
CA VAL A 72 -8.40 12.38 15.97
C VAL A 72 -7.60 11.21 15.40
N GLU A 73 -8.08 9.98 15.61
CA GLU A 73 -7.48 8.76 15.05
C GLU A 73 -8.09 8.45 13.68
N LEU A 74 -7.28 8.57 12.62
CA LEU A 74 -7.73 8.40 11.24
C LEU A 74 -7.44 7.02 10.65
N ARG A 75 -6.66 6.16 11.33
CA ARG A 75 -6.26 4.85 10.77
C ARG A 75 -7.29 3.73 10.91
N ARG A 76 -7.99 3.64 12.05
CA ARG A 76 -8.83 2.47 12.40
C ARG A 76 -10.21 2.51 11.73
N ARG A 77 -10.66 3.71 11.36
CA ARG A 77 -11.93 4.01 10.67
C ARG A 77 -11.68 5.20 9.76
N THR A 78 -10.85 4.98 8.75
CA THR A 78 -10.44 6.02 7.80
C THR A 78 -11.67 6.59 7.12
N PRO A 79 -11.92 7.91 7.22
CA PRO A 79 -13.00 8.55 6.49
C PRO A 79 -12.84 8.33 4.98
N GLU A 80 -13.92 7.95 4.32
CA GLU A 80 -13.94 7.74 2.87
C GLU A 80 -14.40 8.98 2.10
N THR A 81 -15.05 9.92 2.79
CA THR A 81 -15.59 11.17 2.20
C THR A 81 -15.24 12.40 3.04
N ASP A 82 -15.30 13.58 2.41
CA ASP A 82 -15.07 14.87 3.07
C ASP A 82 -15.99 15.08 4.29
N ASP A 83 -17.27 14.72 4.16
CA ASP A 83 -18.25 14.88 5.22
C ASP A 83 -17.96 13.97 6.42
N GLU A 84 -17.52 12.73 6.19
CA GLU A 84 -17.11 11.83 7.26
C GLU A 84 -15.88 12.37 8.01
N LEU A 85 -14.92 12.99 7.30
CA LEU A 85 -13.74 13.58 7.92
C LEU A 85 -14.13 14.80 8.77
N ARG A 86 -14.96 15.69 8.22
CA ARG A 86 -15.49 16.86 8.95
C ARG A 86 -16.23 16.45 10.21
N LEU A 87 -17.13 15.46 10.07
CA LEU A 87 -17.89 14.91 11.18
C LEU A 87 -16.97 14.38 12.27
N ARG A 88 -15.96 13.58 11.90
CA ARG A 88 -14.99 13.01 12.85
C ARG A 88 -14.21 14.10 13.59
N VAL A 89 -13.76 15.13 12.88
CA VAL A 89 -13.02 16.25 13.48
C VAL A 89 -13.91 17.01 14.46
N ALA A 90 -15.15 17.31 14.06
CA ALA A 90 -16.13 18.00 14.91
C ALA A 90 -16.53 17.16 16.13
N GLU A 91 -16.72 15.84 15.99
CA GLU A 91 -16.99 14.91 17.10
C GLU A 91 -15.90 14.98 18.16
N LYS A 92 -14.63 14.92 17.74
CA LYS A 92 -13.50 14.92 18.67
C LYS A 92 -13.24 16.28 19.29
N LEU A 93 -13.45 17.36 18.54
CA LEU A 93 -13.39 18.70 19.12
C LEU A 93 -14.52 18.91 20.15
N ARG A 94 -15.73 18.45 19.85
CA ARG A 94 -16.87 18.50 20.78
C ARG A 94 -16.58 17.75 22.06
N GLU A 95 -16.08 16.51 21.97
CA GLU A 95 -15.68 15.72 23.13
C GLU A 95 -14.63 16.45 23.98
N ALA A 96 -13.62 17.07 23.35
CA ALA A 96 -12.55 17.77 24.04
C ALA A 96 -13.03 19.08 24.73
N LEU A 97 -14.02 19.76 24.13
CA LEU A 97 -14.62 20.97 24.68
C LEU A 97 -15.72 20.67 25.70
N ALA A 98 -16.32 19.48 25.73
CA ALA A 98 -17.47 19.19 26.59
C ALA A 98 -17.20 19.41 28.09
N GLU A 99 -15.96 19.18 28.54
CA GLU A 99 -15.58 19.36 29.95
C GLU A 99 -15.20 20.81 30.29
N THR A 100 -14.60 21.53 29.35
CA THR A 100 -14.09 22.89 29.55
C THR A 100 -15.09 23.96 29.17
N TRP A 101 -15.84 23.71 28.10
CA TRP A 101 -16.80 24.62 27.52
C TRP A 101 -17.98 23.92 26.84
N PRO A 102 -18.97 23.47 27.64
CA PRO A 102 -20.17 22.81 27.12
C PRO A 102 -20.91 23.62 26.06
N GLU A 103 -20.98 24.95 26.21
CA GLU A 103 -21.70 25.84 25.28
C GLU A 103 -21.10 25.82 23.86
N LEU A 104 -19.76 25.80 23.73
CA LEU A 104 -19.11 25.66 22.43
C LEU A 104 -19.21 24.25 21.89
N ALA A 105 -19.19 23.24 22.76
CA ALA A 105 -19.42 21.87 22.37
C ALA A 105 -20.82 21.68 21.76
N ASP A 106 -21.85 22.34 22.32
CA ASP A 106 -23.23 22.27 21.82
C ASP A 106 -23.38 22.85 20.40
N LEU A 107 -22.60 23.87 20.03
CA LEU A 107 -22.57 24.41 18.66
C LEU A 107 -22.16 23.37 17.61
N LEU A 108 -21.40 22.36 18.02
CA LEU A 108 -20.95 21.25 17.17
C LEU A 108 -21.97 20.09 17.11
N GLY A 109 -23.18 20.24 17.66
CA GLY A 109 -24.23 19.21 17.66
C GLY A 109 -24.71 18.78 16.27
N PHE A 110 -24.77 17.48 16.01
CA PHE A 110 -24.93 16.89 14.67
C PHE A 110 -26.38 16.83 14.19
N GLU A 111 -26.87 17.90 13.57
CA GLU A 111 -28.15 17.87 12.84
C GLU A 111 -28.12 18.57 11.46
N ASP A 112 -27.01 19.19 11.02
CA ASP A 112 -26.97 19.94 9.73
C ASP A 112 -25.67 19.79 8.90
N VAL A 113 -25.82 20.08 7.60
CA VAL A 113 -24.83 20.06 6.50
C VAL A 113 -23.71 21.13 6.63
N ALA A 114 -23.71 21.97 7.67
CA ALA A 114 -22.80 23.13 7.80
C ALA A 114 -21.69 22.95 8.86
N ILE A 115 -21.07 21.76 8.95
CA ILE A 115 -20.02 21.49 9.97
C ILE A 115 -18.82 22.44 9.84
N ALA A 116 -18.41 22.79 8.61
CA ALA A 116 -17.29 23.70 8.38
C ALA A 116 -17.55 25.11 8.96
N GLU A 117 -18.74 25.66 8.73
CA GLU A 117 -19.14 26.97 9.28
C GLU A 117 -19.17 26.96 10.81
N ARG A 118 -19.62 25.86 11.41
CA ARG A 118 -19.64 25.69 12.87
C ARG A 118 -18.24 25.62 13.47
N LEU A 119 -17.30 24.93 12.82
CA LEU A 119 -15.89 24.93 13.23
C LEU A 119 -15.30 26.35 13.18
N GLN A 120 -15.61 27.12 12.14
CA GLN A 120 -15.18 28.53 12.07
C GLN A 120 -15.82 29.39 13.17
N LEU A 121 -17.10 29.19 13.48
CA LEU A 121 -17.80 29.91 14.55
C LEU A 121 -17.15 29.64 15.91
N VAL A 122 -16.91 28.37 16.25
CA VAL A 122 -16.21 27.97 17.47
C VAL A 122 -14.83 28.62 17.53
N GLY A 123 -14.09 28.64 16.42
CA GLY A 123 -12.79 29.29 16.34
C GLY A 123 -12.84 30.80 16.59
N ARG A 124 -13.85 31.50 16.08
CA ARG A 124 -14.03 32.94 16.34
C ARG A 124 -14.35 33.21 17.81
N GLU A 125 -15.19 32.39 18.43
CA GLU A 125 -15.52 32.50 19.86
C GLU A 125 -14.30 32.26 20.75
N LEU A 126 -13.47 31.25 20.43
CA LEU A 126 -12.18 31.04 21.08
C LEU A 126 -11.26 32.25 20.93
N ALA A 127 -11.24 32.87 19.74
CA ALA A 127 -10.35 33.98 19.44
C ALA A 127 -10.70 35.24 20.25
N THR A 128 -11.98 35.45 20.58
CA THR A 128 -12.39 36.57 21.45
C THR A 128 -11.79 36.50 22.85
N ARG A 129 -11.33 35.33 23.28
CA ARG A 129 -10.81 35.07 24.63
C ARG A 129 -9.32 34.74 24.67
N ASP A 130 -8.64 34.80 23.52
CA ASP A 130 -7.22 34.45 23.39
C ASP A 130 -6.91 33.00 23.83
N GLU A 131 -7.84 32.08 23.56
CA GLU A 131 -7.70 30.66 23.90
C GLU A 131 -7.51 29.82 22.63
N ALA A 132 -6.63 28.81 22.70
CA ALA A 132 -6.36 27.91 21.58
C ALA A 132 -6.70 26.46 21.90
N VAL A 133 -6.91 25.67 20.85
CA VAL A 133 -7.10 24.21 20.91
C VAL A 133 -6.03 23.53 20.07
N LEU A 134 -5.42 22.49 20.63
CA LEU A 134 -4.51 21.62 19.89
C LEU A 134 -5.30 20.51 19.18
N MET A 135 -5.30 20.53 17.85
CA MET A 135 -5.88 19.51 16.98
C MET A 135 -4.82 18.50 16.56
N VAL A 136 -4.90 17.27 17.09
CA VAL A 136 -3.95 16.20 16.80
C VAL A 136 -4.56 15.21 15.81
N LEU A 137 -3.99 15.10 14.61
CA LEU A 137 -4.50 14.27 13.51
C LEU A 137 -3.52 13.12 13.22
N ASP A 138 -3.81 11.90 13.68
CA ASP A 138 -2.91 10.75 13.53
C ASP A 138 -3.37 9.78 12.43
N GLY A 139 -2.47 9.46 11.50
CA GLY A 139 -2.78 8.64 10.32
C GLY A 139 -3.26 9.46 9.14
N PHE A 140 -2.74 10.68 9.02
CA PHE A 140 -3.16 11.62 7.97
C PHE A 140 -2.83 11.11 6.56
N ASP A 141 -1.82 10.25 6.45
CA ASP A 141 -1.41 9.59 5.20
C ASP A 141 -2.45 8.61 4.66
N ASP A 142 -3.24 7.96 5.52
CA ASP A 142 -4.24 6.98 5.09
C ASP A 142 -5.48 7.68 4.49
N VAL A 143 -5.82 8.88 4.97
CA VAL A 143 -6.91 9.71 4.40
C VAL A 143 -6.54 10.23 3.02
N LEU A 144 -5.27 10.63 2.85
CA LEU A 144 -4.76 11.13 1.56
C LEU A 144 -4.77 10.08 0.44
N ALA A 145 -4.80 8.80 0.78
CA ALA A 145 -4.87 7.72 -0.20
C ALA A 145 -6.29 7.44 -0.71
N ASN A 146 -7.33 8.04 -0.12
CA ASN A 146 -8.72 7.79 -0.46
C ASN A 146 -9.24 8.74 -1.56
N ALA A 147 -9.73 8.16 -2.66
CA ALA A 147 -10.23 8.91 -3.81
C ALA A 147 -11.51 9.73 -3.54
N GLY A 148 -12.21 9.47 -2.43
CA GLY A 148 -13.41 10.23 -2.03
C GLY A 148 -13.12 11.50 -1.23
N ILE A 149 -11.85 11.77 -0.92
CA ILE A 149 -11.40 12.98 -0.26
C ILE A 149 -11.01 14.01 -1.31
N THR A 150 -11.72 15.13 -1.35
CA THR A 150 -11.58 16.13 -2.42
C THR A 150 -10.71 17.31 -1.99
N ARG A 151 -10.39 18.21 -2.93
CA ARG A 151 -9.71 19.47 -2.61
C ARG A 151 -10.46 20.31 -1.58
N GLU A 152 -11.79 20.23 -1.58
CA GLU A 152 -12.65 21.05 -0.74
C GLU A 152 -12.32 20.89 0.75
N ILE A 153 -11.99 19.68 1.21
CA ILE A 153 -11.64 19.46 2.62
C ILE A 153 -10.32 20.12 3.01
N TRP A 154 -9.36 20.22 2.09
CA TRP A 154 -8.05 20.81 2.36
C TRP A 154 -8.15 22.32 2.46
N ASP A 155 -8.93 22.94 1.57
CA ASP A 155 -9.21 24.37 1.61
C ASP A 155 -9.99 24.72 2.90
N ASN A 156 -10.94 23.88 3.31
CA ASN A 156 -11.64 24.05 4.59
C ASN A 156 -10.70 23.94 5.80
N LEU A 157 -9.80 22.96 5.83
CA LEU A 157 -8.81 22.82 6.91
C LEU A 157 -7.81 23.98 6.92
N LEU A 158 -7.44 24.50 5.75
CA LEU A 158 -6.59 25.68 5.60
C LEU A 158 -7.27 26.94 6.14
N GLU A 159 -8.55 27.14 5.81
CA GLU A 159 -9.34 28.25 6.38
C GLU A 159 -9.43 28.16 7.91
N ILE A 160 -9.67 26.97 8.45
CA ILE A 160 -9.69 26.72 9.89
C ILE A 160 -8.30 26.97 10.51
N ALA A 161 -7.22 26.52 9.86
CA ALA A 161 -5.86 26.73 10.35
C ALA A 161 -5.41 28.20 10.29
N GLY A 162 -6.01 29.00 9.41
CA GLY A 162 -5.80 30.45 9.37
C GLY A 162 -6.28 31.17 10.63
N LEU A 163 -7.14 30.54 11.45
CA LEU A 163 -7.54 31.08 12.74
C LEU A 163 -6.44 30.81 13.78
N PRO A 164 -5.96 31.83 14.52
CA PRO A 164 -4.83 31.69 15.46
C PRO A 164 -5.14 30.80 16.67
N VAL A 165 -6.37 30.30 16.80
CA VAL A 165 -6.83 29.45 17.89
C VAL A 165 -6.69 27.96 17.60
N TYR A 166 -6.58 27.57 16.34
CA TYR A 166 -6.39 26.16 15.99
C TYR A 166 -4.91 25.91 15.73
N ARG A 167 -4.35 24.94 16.44
CA ARG A 167 -2.98 24.46 16.21
C ARG A 167 -3.03 23.02 15.78
N PHE A 168 -2.44 22.72 14.64
CA PHE A 168 -2.49 21.39 14.05
C PHE A 168 -1.17 20.65 14.29
N LEU A 169 -1.29 19.43 14.79
CA LEU A 169 -0.21 18.46 14.92
C LEU A 169 -0.59 17.20 14.15
N THR A 170 0.08 16.94 13.03
CA THR A 170 -0.21 15.80 12.16
C THR A 170 0.76 14.66 12.35
N GLY A 171 0.30 13.43 12.16
CA GLY A 171 1.10 12.21 12.16
C GLY A 171 1.00 11.46 10.84
N SER A 172 2.12 11.29 10.14
CA SER A 172 2.16 10.60 8.83
C SER A 172 3.41 9.74 8.64
N ARG A 173 3.38 8.85 7.65
CA ARG A 173 4.56 8.03 7.28
C ARG A 173 5.64 8.78 6.54
N ARG A 174 5.27 9.81 5.77
CA ARG A 174 6.15 10.64 4.95
C ARG A 174 5.78 12.11 5.13
N PRO A 175 6.69 13.05 4.84
CA PRO A 175 6.35 14.46 4.80
C PRO A 175 5.10 14.69 3.96
N LEU A 176 4.17 15.51 4.46
CA LEU A 176 2.90 15.75 3.79
C LEU A 176 3.09 16.29 2.36
N ARG A 177 4.12 17.11 2.13
CA ARG A 177 4.52 17.61 0.80
C ARG A 177 4.85 16.50 -0.22
N GLU A 178 5.26 15.33 0.24
CA GLU A 178 5.51 14.17 -0.63
C GLU A 178 4.25 13.37 -0.92
N LEU A 179 3.33 13.29 0.04
CA LEU A 179 2.09 12.52 -0.07
C LEU A 179 1.07 13.18 -1.00
N CYS A 180 1.15 14.50 -1.18
CA CYS A 180 0.14 15.28 -1.90
C CYS A 180 0.53 15.57 -3.36
N ARG A 181 1.42 14.75 -3.94
CA ARG A 181 1.94 14.95 -5.31
C ARG A 181 1.02 14.45 -6.43
N ASP A 182 -0.11 13.80 -6.12
CA ASP A 182 -1.11 13.39 -7.12
C ASP A 182 -1.90 14.58 -7.68
N GLU A 183 -2.29 14.51 -8.96
CA GLU A 183 -2.79 15.65 -9.77
C GLU A 183 -4.00 16.39 -9.18
N GLU A 184 -4.87 15.75 -8.40
CA GLU A 184 -6.04 16.38 -7.77
C GLU A 184 -5.70 17.10 -6.44
N SER A 185 -4.73 16.59 -5.68
CA SER A 185 -4.28 17.15 -4.38
C SER A 185 -3.31 18.33 -4.52
N ARG A 186 -2.80 18.57 -5.73
CA ARG A 186 -1.81 19.61 -6.09
C ARG A 186 -2.29 21.06 -5.99
N THR A 187 -3.52 21.31 -5.58
CA THR A 187 -4.12 22.66 -5.71
C THR A 187 -4.46 23.35 -4.39
N SER A 188 -4.20 22.73 -3.23
CA SER A 188 -4.39 23.34 -1.91
C SER A 188 -3.06 23.58 -1.20
N ASP A 189 -2.89 24.77 -0.65
CA ASP A 189 -1.68 25.22 0.08
C ASP A 189 -1.70 24.81 1.56
N PHE A 190 -2.62 23.92 1.98
CA PHE A 190 -2.71 23.43 3.37
C PHE A 190 -1.38 22.90 3.91
N TRP A 191 -0.53 22.33 3.05
CA TRP A 191 0.77 21.77 3.43
C TRP A 191 1.84 22.82 3.75
N GLU A 192 1.64 24.06 3.29
CA GLU A 192 2.59 25.16 3.47
C GLU A 192 2.49 25.81 4.86
N ILE A 193 1.40 25.58 5.59
CA ILE A 193 1.23 26.13 6.95
C ILE A 193 2.10 25.42 7.99
N PHE A 194 2.53 24.19 7.69
CA PHE A 194 3.33 23.38 8.60
C PHE A 194 4.78 23.81 8.55
N HIS A 195 5.42 23.80 9.72
CA HIS A 195 6.85 24.09 9.87
C HIS A 195 7.68 23.30 8.86
N ASP A 196 8.58 23.99 8.15
CA ASP A 196 9.32 23.46 7.00
C ASP A 196 10.14 22.19 7.32
N ALA A 197 10.64 22.09 8.56
CA ALA A 197 11.34 20.90 9.02
C ALA A 197 10.40 20.04 9.88
N PRO A 198 9.89 18.90 9.37
CA PRO A 198 9.03 18.03 10.16
C PRO A 198 9.80 17.37 11.31
N VAL A 199 9.11 17.07 12.39
CA VAL A 199 9.68 16.35 13.53
C VAL A 199 9.74 14.87 13.17
N VAL A 200 10.95 14.33 13.02
CA VAL A 200 11.17 12.94 12.60
C VAL A 200 11.20 12.01 13.82
N VAL A 201 10.35 10.98 13.79
CA VAL A 201 10.31 9.89 14.77
C VAL A 201 11.14 8.72 14.23
N GLY A 202 12.36 8.59 14.73
CA GLY A 202 13.32 7.53 14.37
C GLY A 202 13.42 6.42 15.41
N CYS A 203 14.47 5.62 15.31
CA CYS A 203 14.88 4.66 16.34
C CYS A 203 15.10 5.34 17.70
N PHE A 204 15.16 4.54 18.76
CA PHE A 204 15.60 5.03 20.06
C PHE A 204 17.07 5.46 19.99
N ASP A 205 17.38 6.58 20.64
CA ASP A 205 18.74 7.09 20.80
C ASP A 205 19.31 6.78 22.18
N ASP A 206 20.51 7.26 22.47
CA ASP A 206 21.20 6.96 23.71
C ASP A 206 20.52 7.52 24.97
N GLU A 207 19.74 8.59 24.82
CA GLU A 207 19.05 9.28 25.90
C GLU A 207 17.77 8.56 26.31
N ASP A 208 17.18 7.80 25.38
CA ASP A 208 15.97 7.01 25.58
C ASP A 208 16.17 5.81 26.52
N TRP A 209 17.40 5.26 26.56
CA TRP A 209 17.69 4.00 27.25
C TRP A 209 17.53 4.07 28.76
N ALA A 210 17.77 5.22 29.39
CA ALA A 210 17.61 5.37 30.83
C ALA A 210 16.16 5.07 31.25
N GLU A 211 15.16 5.49 30.46
CA GLU A 211 13.76 5.17 30.75
C GLU A 211 13.38 3.74 30.38
N LEU A 212 13.97 3.19 29.32
CA LEU A 212 13.70 1.81 28.89
C LEU A 212 14.19 0.78 29.92
N VAL A 213 15.30 1.09 30.61
CA VAL A 213 15.94 0.21 31.59
C VAL A 213 15.37 0.40 33.01
N ALA A 214 14.90 1.60 33.36
CA ALA A 214 14.36 1.92 34.68
C ALA A 214 13.37 0.87 35.26
N PRO A 215 12.43 0.27 34.50
CA PRO A 215 11.56 -0.76 35.05
C PRO A 215 12.30 -1.98 35.58
N PHE A 216 13.41 -2.40 34.96
CA PHE A 216 14.26 -3.49 35.44
C PHE A 216 14.98 -3.13 36.74
N GLU A 217 15.52 -1.91 36.82
CA GLU A 217 16.21 -1.43 38.02
C GLU A 217 15.28 -1.39 39.24
N THR A 218 14.02 -0.98 39.04
CA THR A 218 13.02 -0.94 40.13
C THR A 218 12.71 -2.30 40.75
N VAL A 219 12.97 -3.39 40.03
CA VAL A 219 12.81 -4.76 40.53
C VAL A 219 14.14 -5.43 40.91
N GLY A 220 15.23 -4.66 40.97
CA GLY A 220 16.56 -5.15 41.33
C GLY A 220 17.25 -5.96 40.23
N MET A 221 16.84 -5.79 38.97
CA MET A 221 17.55 -6.34 37.82
C MET A 221 18.50 -5.28 37.26
N ASN A 222 19.72 -5.69 36.93
CA ASN A 222 20.71 -4.79 36.34
C ASN A 222 20.98 -5.16 34.87
N LEU A 223 20.87 -4.19 33.97
CA LEU A 223 21.31 -4.29 32.59
C LEU A 223 22.56 -3.42 32.45
N ASP A 224 23.72 -4.06 32.29
CA ASP A 224 24.96 -3.33 32.01
C ASP A 224 24.98 -2.79 30.58
N ASP A 225 25.95 -1.90 30.30
CA ASP A 225 26.08 -1.27 28.98
C ASP A 225 26.30 -2.30 27.85
N LYS A 226 26.95 -3.43 28.14
CA LYS A 226 27.19 -4.49 27.14
C LYS A 226 25.90 -5.21 26.77
N VAL A 227 25.03 -5.44 27.75
CA VAL A 227 23.70 -6.02 27.53
C VAL A 227 22.84 -5.07 26.72
N ARG A 228 22.86 -3.77 27.06
CA ARG A 228 22.18 -2.73 26.27
C ARG A 228 22.65 -2.74 24.81
N GLU A 229 23.96 -2.66 24.56
CA GLU A 229 24.53 -2.69 23.20
C GLU A 229 24.08 -3.94 22.43
N LYS A 230 23.98 -5.09 23.10
CA LYS A 230 23.47 -6.32 22.47
C LYS A 230 21.98 -6.24 22.14
N ILE A 231 21.15 -5.70 23.03
CA ILE A 231 19.72 -5.50 22.74
C ILE A 231 19.56 -4.54 21.56
N GLU A 232 20.38 -3.49 21.50
CA GLU A 232 20.41 -2.57 20.37
C GLU A 232 20.81 -3.29 19.08
N GLN A 233 21.87 -4.11 19.07
CA GLN A 233 22.26 -4.92 17.90
C GLN A 233 21.14 -5.87 17.43
N TRP A 234 20.41 -6.47 18.37
CA TRP A 234 19.28 -7.34 18.02
C TRP A 234 18.14 -6.56 17.38
N THR A 235 17.88 -5.33 17.84
CA THR A 235 16.64 -4.60 17.53
C THR A 235 16.82 -3.41 16.59
N GLY A 236 18.06 -2.97 16.34
CA GLY A 236 18.39 -1.74 15.60
C GLY A 236 17.88 -0.46 16.26
N GLY A 237 17.56 -0.50 17.55
CA GLY A 237 16.83 0.58 18.24
C GLY A 237 15.40 0.79 17.72
N ILE A 238 14.88 -0.13 16.89
CA ILE A 238 13.53 0.00 16.31
C ILE A 238 12.50 -0.14 17.43
N PRO A 239 11.64 0.86 17.68
CA PRO A 239 10.91 0.96 18.95
C PRO A 239 10.00 -0.22 19.25
N VAL A 240 9.27 -0.71 18.24
CA VAL A 240 8.38 -1.87 18.38
C VAL A 240 9.16 -3.16 18.66
N LEU A 241 10.36 -3.32 18.05
CA LEU A 241 11.21 -4.48 18.28
C LEU A 241 11.90 -4.39 19.63
N THR A 242 12.47 -3.24 20.00
CA THR A 242 13.07 -3.00 21.31
C THR A 242 12.06 -3.24 22.42
N THR A 243 10.85 -2.68 22.31
CA THR A 243 9.78 -2.91 23.30
C THR A 243 9.37 -4.38 23.37
N ALA A 244 9.26 -5.07 22.23
CA ALA A 244 8.93 -6.50 22.21
C ALA A 244 10.03 -7.37 22.81
N PHE A 245 11.28 -6.97 22.60
CA PHE A 245 12.45 -7.61 23.18
C PHE A 245 12.46 -7.45 24.69
N LEU A 246 12.33 -6.21 25.19
CA LEU A 246 12.26 -5.93 26.64
C LEU A 246 11.05 -6.59 27.29
N GLN A 247 9.91 -6.64 26.61
CA GLN A 247 8.74 -7.38 27.08
C GLN A 247 9.06 -8.87 27.24
N SER A 248 9.69 -9.49 26.25
CA SER A 248 10.03 -10.91 26.27
C SER A 248 11.16 -11.23 27.26
N LEU A 249 12.08 -10.28 27.48
CA LEU A 249 13.11 -10.38 28.51
C LEU A 249 12.45 -10.37 29.89
N TRP A 250 11.60 -9.39 30.16
CA TRP A 250 10.85 -9.26 31.43
C TRP A 250 10.04 -10.50 31.79
N GLU A 251 9.40 -11.14 30.81
CA GLU A 251 8.57 -12.33 31.02
C GLU A 251 9.37 -13.60 31.35
N ASN A 252 10.68 -13.61 31.08
CA ASN A 252 11.49 -14.84 31.10
C ASN A 252 12.76 -14.72 31.97
N THR A 253 12.95 -13.61 32.68
CA THR A 253 14.05 -13.43 33.65
C THR A 253 13.54 -13.61 35.08
N GLU A 254 14.34 -14.27 35.92
CA GLU A 254 14.03 -14.49 37.35
C GLU A 254 14.02 -13.19 38.16
N GLU A 255 13.26 -13.14 39.25
CA GLU A 255 13.13 -11.95 40.08
C GLU A 255 14.43 -11.66 40.83
N SER A 256 15.24 -10.74 40.28
CA SER A 256 16.54 -10.21 40.75
C SER A 256 17.79 -10.91 40.20
N GLY A 257 18.77 -10.11 39.79
CA GLY A 257 20.03 -10.58 39.19
C GLY A 257 20.56 -9.67 38.08
N THR A 258 21.76 -9.98 37.59
CA THR A 258 22.34 -9.33 36.42
C THR A 258 21.94 -10.11 35.17
N ILE A 259 21.33 -9.43 34.21
CA ILE A 259 20.94 -10.07 32.94
C ILE A 259 22.21 -10.39 32.14
N GLY A 260 22.32 -11.64 31.69
CA GLY A 260 23.49 -12.12 30.98
C GLY A 260 23.35 -12.05 29.46
N SER A 261 24.49 -12.04 28.75
CA SER A 261 24.54 -12.17 27.29
C SER A 261 23.74 -13.35 26.75
N THR A 262 23.81 -14.51 27.41
CA THR A 262 23.12 -15.73 26.99
C THR A 262 21.60 -15.56 27.03
N GLU A 263 21.08 -14.80 28.01
CA GLU A 263 19.65 -14.52 28.14
C GLU A 263 19.17 -13.57 27.05
N VAL A 264 19.99 -12.59 26.68
CA VAL A 264 19.73 -11.68 25.55
C VAL A 264 19.65 -12.47 24.25
N GLU A 265 20.63 -13.34 23.97
CA GLU A 265 20.62 -14.17 22.76
C GLU A 265 19.40 -15.10 22.70
N ALA A 266 19.07 -15.78 23.80
CA ALA A 266 17.87 -16.60 23.88
C ALA A 266 16.57 -15.78 23.73
N THR A 267 16.56 -14.52 24.17
CA THR A 267 15.43 -13.61 23.97
C THR A 267 15.28 -13.22 22.51
N GLY A 268 16.38 -12.93 21.81
CA GLY A 268 16.39 -12.63 20.38
C GLY A 268 15.75 -13.72 19.55
N GLU A 269 16.15 -14.98 19.77
CA GLU A 269 15.56 -16.13 19.08
C GLU A 269 14.07 -16.31 19.39
N ARG A 270 13.65 -16.11 20.66
CA ARG A 270 12.23 -16.15 21.05
C ARG A 270 11.40 -15.08 20.36
N VAL A 271 11.93 -13.86 20.24
CA VAL A 271 11.25 -12.76 19.54
C VAL A 271 11.14 -13.06 18.05
N LEU A 272 12.21 -13.57 17.42
CA LEU A 272 12.22 -13.96 16.01
C LEU A 272 11.11 -14.98 15.71
N GLU A 273 10.93 -15.98 16.57
CA GLU A 273 9.91 -17.02 16.42
C GLU A 273 8.49 -16.51 16.73
N ARG A 274 8.29 -15.89 17.91
CA ARG A 274 6.95 -15.56 18.43
C ARG A 274 6.39 -14.25 17.87
N ARG A 275 7.23 -13.35 17.35
CA ARG A 275 6.83 -12.03 16.87
C ARG A 275 7.05 -11.84 15.37
N ARG A 276 7.05 -12.93 14.58
CA ARG A 276 7.25 -12.89 13.12
C ARG A 276 6.36 -11.87 12.42
N GLN A 277 5.11 -11.70 12.86
CA GLN A 277 4.18 -10.71 12.29
C GLN A 277 4.69 -9.26 12.36
N LEU A 278 5.42 -8.88 13.41
CA LEU A 278 6.02 -7.55 13.52
C LEU A 278 7.13 -7.36 12.48
N LEU A 279 7.96 -8.39 12.30
CA LEU A 279 9.03 -8.39 11.31
C LEU A 279 8.47 -8.36 9.88
N THR A 280 7.41 -9.13 9.62
CA THR A 280 6.68 -9.08 8.35
C THR A 280 6.11 -7.69 8.10
N ALA A 281 5.49 -7.06 9.08
CA ALA A 281 4.93 -5.71 8.91
C ALA A 281 6.03 -4.65 8.67
N LEU A 282 7.19 -4.74 9.33
CA LEU A 282 8.34 -3.86 9.07
C LEU A 282 8.93 -4.09 7.67
N TRP A 283 9.02 -5.36 7.25
CA TRP A 283 9.47 -5.74 5.92
C TRP A 283 8.51 -5.20 4.85
N GLU A 284 7.20 -5.38 5.01
CA GLU A 284 6.20 -4.90 4.05
C GLU A 284 6.12 -3.38 3.96
N ASP A 285 6.47 -2.64 5.01
CA ASP A 285 6.59 -1.18 4.96
C ASP A 285 7.87 -0.69 4.25
N CYS A 286 8.75 -1.59 3.80
CA CYS A 286 9.91 -1.24 2.96
C CYS A 286 9.55 -1.23 1.47
N SER A 287 10.18 -0.34 0.70
CA SER A 287 10.02 -0.33 -0.77
C SER A 287 10.60 -1.59 -1.40
N ALA A 288 10.20 -1.89 -2.64
CA ALA A 288 10.73 -3.06 -3.37
C ALA A 288 12.25 -3.02 -3.49
N GLU A 289 12.82 -1.84 -3.76
CA GLU A 289 14.25 -1.62 -3.87
C GLU A 289 14.96 -1.80 -2.52
N ALA A 290 14.36 -1.29 -1.44
CA ALA A 290 14.89 -1.49 -0.09
C ALA A 290 14.89 -2.97 0.31
N LYS A 291 13.82 -3.72 -0.01
CA LYS A 291 13.76 -5.18 0.21
C LYS A 291 14.86 -5.90 -0.58
N THR A 292 15.14 -5.47 -1.81
CA THR A 292 16.25 -5.99 -2.62
C THR A 292 17.60 -5.72 -1.99
N ASP A 293 17.87 -4.47 -1.59
CA ASP A 293 19.15 -4.10 -0.99
C ASP A 293 19.42 -4.89 0.30
N LEU A 294 18.39 -5.07 1.13
CA LEU A 294 18.48 -5.91 2.33
C LEU A 294 18.71 -7.38 1.98
N ALA A 295 18.02 -7.92 0.96
CA ALA A 295 18.23 -9.30 0.52
C ALA A 295 19.65 -9.51 -0.04
N ASP A 296 20.18 -8.56 -0.80
CA ASP A 296 21.55 -8.59 -1.31
C ASP A 296 22.57 -8.58 -0.17
N LEU A 297 22.33 -7.77 0.87
CA LEU A 297 23.19 -7.68 2.04
C LEU A 297 23.32 -9.00 2.81
N THR A 298 22.31 -9.88 2.74
CA THR A 298 22.38 -11.24 3.35
C THR A 298 23.32 -12.18 2.60
N ARG A 299 23.69 -11.86 1.35
CA ARG A 299 24.45 -12.76 0.46
C ARG A 299 25.85 -12.27 0.16
N ARG A 300 26.02 -10.95 0.09
CA ARG A 300 27.28 -10.31 -0.24
C ARG A 300 27.47 -9.03 0.56
N GLU A 301 28.72 -8.64 0.75
CA GLU A 301 29.04 -7.33 1.28
C GLU A 301 28.63 -6.26 0.26
N LEU A 302 27.85 -5.27 0.72
CA LEU A 302 27.50 -4.08 -0.06
C LEU A 302 28.40 -2.91 0.35
N ARG A 303 28.80 -2.10 -0.63
CA ARG A 303 29.52 -0.85 -0.41
C ARG A 303 28.56 0.33 -0.43
N VAL A 304 28.88 1.36 0.36
CA VAL A 304 28.10 2.62 0.43
C VAL A 304 27.85 3.25 -0.95
N ARG A 305 28.81 3.11 -1.89
CA ARG A 305 28.68 3.66 -3.25
C ARG A 305 27.75 2.88 -4.18
N GLU A 306 27.38 1.65 -3.83
CA GLU A 306 26.47 0.82 -4.61
C GLU A 306 25.00 1.18 -4.38
N LEU A 307 24.71 1.86 -3.27
CA LEU A 307 23.36 2.32 -2.94
C LEU A 307 23.22 3.83 -3.21
N PRO A 308 22.08 4.29 -3.73
CA PRO A 308 21.76 5.72 -3.75
C PRO A 308 21.76 6.31 -2.34
N ALA A 309 22.37 7.48 -2.15
CA ALA A 309 22.56 8.11 -0.83
C ALA A 309 21.24 8.30 -0.06
N GLU A 310 20.17 8.75 -0.73
CA GLU A 310 18.84 8.91 -0.13
C GLU A 310 18.21 7.59 0.34
N ARG A 311 18.56 6.47 -0.32
CA ARG A 311 18.05 5.16 0.06
C ARG A 311 18.82 4.61 1.25
N LEU A 312 20.14 4.80 1.27
CA LEU A 312 20.97 4.47 2.42
C LEU A 312 20.55 5.26 3.67
N ASP A 313 20.42 6.58 3.58
CA ASP A 313 19.95 7.44 4.69
C ASP A 313 18.58 6.98 5.22
N ARG A 314 17.66 6.60 4.33
CA ARG A 314 16.36 6.05 4.75
C ARG A 314 16.46 4.70 5.48
N LEU A 315 17.34 3.81 5.02
CA LEU A 315 17.57 2.51 5.69
C LEU A 315 18.26 2.68 7.04
N GLU A 316 19.19 3.64 7.15
CA GLU A 316 19.90 3.97 8.40
C GLU A 316 18.97 4.62 9.43
N ARG A 317 18.15 5.59 9.03
CA ARG A 317 17.12 6.20 9.90
C ARG A 317 16.07 5.21 10.40
N ARG A 318 15.90 4.10 9.67
CA ARG A 318 15.07 2.95 10.05
C ARG A 318 15.81 1.95 10.95
N GLY A 319 17.07 2.17 11.29
CA GLY A 319 17.86 1.22 12.08
C GLY A 319 17.98 -0.18 11.45
N LEU A 320 17.76 -0.30 10.13
CA LEU A 320 17.86 -1.58 9.43
C LEU A 320 19.31 -1.87 9.05
N VAL A 321 20.03 -0.83 8.63
CA VAL A 321 21.43 -0.90 8.24
C VAL A 321 22.22 0.22 8.90
N ARG A 322 23.54 0.11 8.88
CA ARG A 322 24.48 1.18 9.22
C ARG A 322 25.71 1.13 8.32
N SER A 323 26.30 2.29 8.08
CA SER A 323 27.57 2.41 7.36
C SER A 323 28.76 2.17 8.30
N GLU A 324 29.57 1.15 7.98
CA GLU A 324 30.86 0.89 8.62
C GLU A 324 31.99 1.19 7.62
N GLY A 325 32.48 2.43 7.68
CA GLY A 325 33.49 2.95 6.77
C GLY A 325 32.99 3.01 5.32
N LYS A 326 33.37 2.03 4.50
CA LYS A 326 32.93 1.92 3.08
C LYS A 326 31.88 0.83 2.86
N ARG A 327 31.54 0.09 3.90
CA ARG A 327 30.64 -1.07 3.85
C ARG A 327 29.30 -0.70 4.48
N VAL A 328 28.26 -1.35 4.03
CA VAL A 328 26.94 -1.34 4.66
C VAL A 328 26.80 -2.66 5.40
N VAL A 329 26.32 -2.63 6.64
CA VAL A 329 26.05 -3.81 7.46
C VAL A 329 24.65 -3.70 8.07
N PHE A 330 24.07 -4.83 8.49
CA PHE A 330 22.80 -4.80 9.24
C PHE A 330 23.00 -4.13 10.60
N ALA A 331 22.08 -3.24 10.96
CA ALA A 331 22.01 -2.67 12.30
C ALA A 331 21.03 -3.43 13.21
N CYS A 332 20.18 -4.29 12.64
CA CYS A 332 19.19 -5.09 13.35
C CYS A 332 19.32 -6.58 12.99
N HIS A 333 19.79 -7.40 13.92
CA HIS A 333 19.92 -8.84 13.70
C HIS A 333 18.57 -9.55 13.51
N LEU A 334 17.49 -9.09 14.15
CA LEU A 334 16.16 -9.67 13.91
C LEU A 334 15.74 -9.53 12.44
N MET A 335 15.98 -8.35 11.85
CA MET A 335 15.67 -8.08 10.45
C MET A 335 16.64 -8.76 9.49
N GLU A 336 17.92 -8.89 9.84
CA GLU A 336 18.90 -9.69 9.10
C GLU A 336 18.48 -11.16 8.97
N ARG A 337 18.12 -11.78 10.11
CA ARG A 337 17.65 -13.17 10.16
C ARG A 337 16.35 -13.34 9.38
N TYR A 338 15.42 -12.39 9.52
CA TYR A 338 14.17 -12.39 8.77
C TYR A 338 14.40 -12.26 7.26
N ALA A 339 15.21 -11.28 6.84
CA ALA A 339 15.56 -11.06 5.44
C ALA A 339 16.26 -12.27 4.82
N THR A 340 17.10 -12.99 5.57
CA THR A 340 17.76 -14.21 5.10
C THR A 340 16.75 -15.31 4.74
N GLN A 341 15.65 -15.41 5.51
CA GLN A 341 14.58 -16.36 5.22
C GLN A 341 13.75 -15.93 3.99
N GLU A 342 13.38 -14.64 3.90
CA GLU A 342 12.53 -14.10 2.83
C GLU A 342 13.27 -13.87 1.49
N ALA A 343 14.60 -13.67 1.53
CA ALA A 343 15.42 -13.43 0.34
C ALA A 343 15.32 -14.55 -0.69
N THR A 344 14.91 -15.76 -0.29
CA THR A 344 14.66 -16.88 -1.21
C THR A 344 13.56 -16.59 -2.24
N GLY A 345 12.52 -15.83 -1.88
CA GLY A 345 11.38 -15.49 -2.75
C GLY A 345 11.61 -14.25 -3.63
N VAL A 346 11.98 -13.11 -3.04
CA VAL A 346 12.09 -11.82 -3.75
C VAL A 346 13.20 -11.82 -4.80
N THR A 347 14.35 -12.41 -4.48
CA THR A 347 15.47 -12.49 -5.43
C THR A 347 15.23 -13.48 -6.57
N SER A 348 14.29 -14.43 -6.42
CA SER A 348 13.96 -15.36 -7.50
C SER A 348 13.32 -14.62 -8.68
N LEU A 349 12.46 -13.63 -8.42
CA LEU A 349 11.85 -12.83 -9.49
C LEU A 349 12.84 -11.83 -10.10
N GLN A 350 13.64 -11.14 -9.29
CA GLN A 350 14.66 -10.23 -9.83
C GLN A 350 15.77 -10.94 -10.60
N ARG A 351 16.20 -12.14 -10.17
CA ARG A 351 17.16 -12.94 -10.94
C ARG A 351 16.59 -13.39 -12.29
N LEU A 352 15.27 -13.52 -12.39
CA LEU A 352 14.62 -13.98 -13.62
C LEU A 352 14.17 -12.82 -14.52
N PHE A 353 13.83 -11.66 -13.96
CA PHE A 353 13.18 -10.56 -14.70
C PHE A 353 13.70 -9.16 -14.32
N GLY A 354 14.84 -9.05 -13.62
CA GLY A 354 15.34 -7.80 -13.06
C GLY A 354 15.90 -6.81 -14.08
N ASP A 355 16.20 -7.28 -15.29
CA ASP A 355 16.60 -6.44 -16.42
C ASP A 355 16.04 -6.96 -17.74
N HIS A 356 16.26 -6.20 -18.82
CA HIS A 356 15.77 -6.53 -20.15
C HIS A 356 16.33 -7.86 -20.66
N GLU A 357 17.62 -8.14 -20.46
CA GLU A 357 18.25 -9.36 -20.97
C GLU A 357 17.72 -10.61 -20.25
N LEU A 358 17.59 -10.55 -18.93
CA LEU A 358 17.02 -11.61 -18.12
C LEU A 358 15.55 -11.86 -18.46
N PHE A 359 14.77 -10.79 -18.67
CA PHE A 359 13.39 -10.92 -19.15
C PHE A 359 13.35 -11.69 -20.49
N GLU A 360 14.18 -11.27 -21.45
CA GLU A 360 14.26 -11.88 -22.78
C GLU A 360 14.65 -13.37 -22.73
N GLN A 361 15.51 -13.77 -21.79
CA GLN A 361 15.94 -15.16 -21.58
C GLN A 361 14.86 -16.01 -20.89
N ASN A 362 14.16 -15.47 -19.89
CA ASN A 362 13.30 -16.25 -19.00
C ASN A 362 11.80 -16.21 -19.35
N VAL A 363 11.34 -15.23 -20.14
CA VAL A 363 9.89 -15.04 -20.42
C VAL A 363 9.25 -16.24 -21.10
N ARG A 364 9.99 -16.97 -21.94
CA ARG A 364 9.50 -18.20 -22.58
C ARG A 364 9.09 -19.26 -21.56
N MET A 365 9.94 -19.52 -20.56
CA MET A 365 9.67 -20.49 -19.50
C MET A 365 8.42 -20.12 -18.71
N LEU A 366 8.21 -18.81 -18.45
CA LEU A 366 7.00 -18.32 -17.79
C LEU A 366 5.73 -18.64 -18.60
N LEU A 367 5.77 -18.46 -19.93
CA LEU A 367 4.64 -18.78 -20.81
C LEU A 367 4.36 -20.28 -20.88
N GLU A 368 5.42 -21.10 -21.00
CA GLU A 368 5.31 -22.57 -21.00
C GLU A 368 4.73 -23.07 -19.67
N MET A 369 5.20 -22.54 -18.54
CA MET A 369 4.64 -22.85 -17.22
C MET A 369 3.16 -22.46 -17.15
N ARG A 370 2.79 -21.27 -17.59
CA ARG A 370 1.39 -20.82 -17.54
C ARG A 370 0.48 -21.69 -18.41
N LEU A 371 0.93 -22.09 -19.60
CA LEU A 371 0.18 -23.00 -20.46
C LEU A 371 0.02 -24.38 -19.80
N SER A 372 1.07 -24.92 -19.17
CA SER A 372 1.05 -26.25 -18.51
C SER A 372 0.11 -26.34 -17.31
N GLN A 373 -0.26 -25.21 -16.70
CA GLN A 373 -1.21 -25.15 -15.60
C GLN A 373 -2.67 -25.33 -16.07
N LEU A 374 -2.93 -25.21 -17.37
CA LEU A 374 -4.28 -25.33 -17.92
C LEU A 374 -4.58 -26.79 -18.30
N PRO A 375 -5.83 -27.26 -18.08
CA PRO A 375 -6.22 -28.60 -18.52
C PRO A 375 -6.20 -28.67 -20.06
N VAL A 376 -5.69 -29.78 -20.60
CA VAL A 376 -5.63 -29.99 -22.05
C VAL A 376 -7.02 -30.38 -22.58
N ALA A 377 -7.85 -29.38 -22.89
CA ALA A 377 -9.19 -29.59 -23.44
C ALA A 377 -9.17 -29.89 -24.95
N ASP A 378 -8.48 -29.07 -25.74
CA ASP A 378 -8.23 -29.28 -27.16
C ASP A 378 -6.72 -29.41 -27.45
N LYS A 379 -6.30 -30.53 -28.05
CA LYS A 379 -4.89 -30.83 -28.33
C LYS A 379 -4.32 -29.98 -29.46
N ALA A 380 -5.13 -29.64 -30.46
CA ALA A 380 -4.67 -28.87 -31.62
C ALA A 380 -4.39 -27.42 -31.22
N LEU A 381 -5.34 -26.78 -30.53
CA LEU A 381 -5.20 -25.42 -30.03
C LEU A 381 -4.05 -25.29 -29.03
N HIS A 382 -3.93 -26.24 -28.09
CA HIS A 382 -2.78 -26.30 -27.18
C HIS A 382 -1.45 -26.39 -27.95
N GLY A 383 -1.38 -27.26 -28.96
CA GLY A 383 -0.19 -27.42 -29.81
C GLY A 383 0.17 -26.14 -30.57
N TYR A 384 -0.80 -25.40 -31.12
CA TYR A 384 -0.54 -24.14 -31.80
C TYR A 384 0.02 -23.06 -30.87
N ILE A 385 -0.51 -22.97 -29.64
CA ILE A 385 -0.02 -22.02 -28.63
C ILE A 385 1.40 -22.40 -28.18
N GLU A 386 1.67 -23.69 -28.00
CA GLU A 386 3.01 -24.19 -27.68
C GLU A 386 4.03 -23.84 -28.77
N GLN A 387 3.66 -23.99 -30.05
CA GLN A 387 4.51 -23.58 -31.17
C GLN A 387 4.71 -22.07 -31.24
N ALA A 388 3.67 -21.27 -30.95
CA ALA A 388 3.79 -19.81 -30.86
C ALA A 388 4.81 -19.39 -29.79
N ILE A 389 4.75 -20.00 -28.60
CA ILE A 389 5.69 -19.73 -27.50
C ILE A 389 7.12 -20.15 -27.88
N ARG A 390 7.29 -21.32 -28.50
CA ARG A 390 8.61 -21.80 -28.96
C ARG A 390 9.25 -20.85 -29.96
N HIS A 391 8.46 -20.31 -30.88
CA HIS A 391 8.93 -19.41 -31.93
C HIS A 391 9.15 -17.95 -31.48
N LEU A 392 8.98 -17.63 -30.19
CA LEU A 392 9.40 -16.33 -29.65
C LEU A 392 10.91 -16.10 -29.76
N GLN A 393 11.69 -17.20 -29.83
CA GLN A 393 13.13 -17.19 -30.05
C GLN A 393 13.45 -18.05 -31.29
N PRO A 394 14.29 -17.58 -32.23
CA PRO A 394 15.15 -16.39 -32.14
C PRO A 394 14.46 -15.05 -32.47
N GLU A 395 13.36 -15.06 -33.24
CA GLU A 395 12.73 -13.83 -33.76
C GLU A 395 11.25 -13.72 -33.34
N PRO A 396 10.83 -12.66 -32.60
CA PRO A 396 9.48 -12.52 -32.07
C PRO A 396 8.36 -12.57 -33.10
N ARG A 397 8.62 -12.12 -34.34
CA ARG A 397 7.66 -12.14 -35.44
C ARG A 397 7.18 -13.56 -35.79
N HIS A 398 8.02 -14.58 -35.59
CA HIS A 398 7.65 -15.96 -35.92
C HIS A 398 6.58 -16.54 -35.00
N ALA A 399 6.45 -16.02 -33.78
CA ALA A 399 5.36 -16.39 -32.88
C ALA A 399 4.00 -15.99 -33.47
N LEU A 400 3.93 -14.86 -34.19
CA LEU A 400 2.67 -14.30 -34.71
C LEU A 400 2.08 -15.10 -35.87
N VAL A 401 2.91 -15.89 -36.57
CA VAL A 401 2.46 -16.75 -37.70
C VAL A 401 1.37 -17.73 -37.26
N TRP A 402 1.41 -18.17 -36.01
CA TRP A 402 0.46 -19.14 -35.45
C TRP A 402 -0.89 -18.53 -35.06
N MET A 403 -1.00 -17.21 -34.95
CA MET A 403 -2.22 -16.55 -34.45
C MET A 403 -3.43 -16.86 -35.32
N ARG A 404 -3.23 -16.99 -36.64
CA ARG A 404 -4.30 -17.38 -37.57
C ARG A 404 -4.86 -18.76 -37.25
N SER A 405 -3.98 -19.75 -37.06
CA SER A 405 -4.35 -21.13 -36.73
C SER A 405 -4.99 -21.25 -35.34
N ILE A 406 -4.51 -20.47 -34.37
CA ILE A 406 -5.09 -20.37 -33.02
C ILE A 406 -6.51 -19.82 -33.11
N VAL A 407 -6.71 -18.71 -33.83
CA VAL A 407 -8.02 -18.06 -34.01
C VAL A 407 -9.00 -18.96 -34.76
N ASP A 408 -8.55 -19.62 -35.84
CA ASP A 408 -9.39 -20.53 -36.62
C ASP A 408 -9.92 -21.69 -35.74
N ARG A 409 -9.01 -22.35 -35.00
CA ARG A 409 -9.41 -23.45 -34.12
C ARG A 409 -10.28 -22.97 -32.97
N ALA A 410 -10.00 -21.78 -32.42
CA ALA A 410 -10.82 -21.21 -31.36
C ALA A 410 -12.24 -20.86 -31.83
N PHE A 411 -12.42 -20.36 -33.07
CA PHE A 411 -13.75 -20.14 -33.65
C PHE A 411 -14.53 -21.46 -33.80
N GLU A 412 -13.89 -22.52 -34.28
CA GLU A 412 -14.52 -23.85 -34.37
C GLU A 412 -15.04 -24.30 -32.99
N LEU A 413 -14.19 -24.25 -31.96
CA LEU A 413 -14.56 -24.64 -30.60
C LEU A 413 -15.68 -23.78 -30.01
N VAL A 414 -15.66 -22.47 -30.26
CA VAL A 414 -16.74 -21.55 -29.85
C VAL A 414 -18.07 -21.98 -30.45
N TRP A 415 -18.10 -22.22 -31.76
CA TRP A 415 -19.36 -22.56 -32.44
C TRP A 415 -19.83 -23.97 -32.12
N GLU A 416 -18.94 -24.96 -31.97
CA GLU A 416 -19.27 -26.30 -31.47
C GLU A 416 -19.86 -26.25 -30.05
N THR A 417 -19.39 -25.32 -29.22
CA THR A 417 -19.85 -25.17 -27.83
C THR A 417 -21.18 -24.45 -27.72
N GLU A 418 -21.41 -23.44 -28.57
CA GLU A 418 -22.62 -22.61 -28.53
C GLU A 418 -23.78 -23.18 -29.37
N LEU A 419 -23.48 -23.86 -30.47
CA LEU A 419 -24.45 -24.35 -31.45
C LEU A 419 -24.50 -25.88 -31.44
N LYS A 420 -25.71 -26.45 -31.44
CA LYS A 420 -25.91 -27.92 -31.40
C LYS A 420 -25.25 -28.64 -32.58
N ASP A 421 -25.26 -28.02 -33.75
CA ASP A 421 -24.71 -28.58 -35.00
C ASP A 421 -23.48 -27.79 -35.49
N GLY A 422 -22.93 -26.89 -34.66
CA GLY A 422 -21.76 -26.05 -34.97
C GLY A 422 -21.94 -24.99 -36.07
N VAL A 423 -23.05 -25.02 -36.83
CA VAL A 423 -23.18 -24.26 -38.08
C VAL A 423 -24.45 -23.39 -38.14
N THR A 424 -25.55 -23.81 -37.50
CA THR A 424 -26.86 -23.15 -37.63
C THR A 424 -27.15 -22.26 -36.42
N LEU A 425 -27.50 -21.00 -36.65
CA LEU A 425 -27.86 -20.03 -35.62
C LEU A 425 -29.28 -20.33 -35.08
N PRO A 426 -29.51 -20.22 -33.77
CA PRO A 426 -30.85 -20.37 -33.21
C PRO A 426 -31.79 -19.26 -33.71
N ALA A 427 -33.02 -19.60 -34.08
CA ALA A 427 -34.03 -18.62 -34.49
C ALA A 427 -34.27 -17.54 -33.41
N SER A 428 -34.15 -17.91 -32.14
CA SER A 428 -34.27 -16.98 -31.01
C SER A 428 -33.20 -15.89 -30.97
N TRP A 429 -32.02 -16.11 -31.58
CA TRP A 429 -30.98 -15.09 -31.67
C TRP A 429 -31.35 -14.05 -32.74
N LEU A 430 -31.85 -14.51 -33.89
CA LEU A 430 -32.31 -13.66 -34.98
C LEU A 430 -33.49 -12.78 -34.54
N GLU A 431 -34.48 -13.35 -33.86
CA GLU A 431 -35.63 -12.61 -33.32
C GLU A 431 -35.22 -11.49 -32.33
N GLU A 432 -34.24 -11.75 -31.46
CA GLU A 432 -33.76 -10.74 -30.50
C GLU A 432 -33.00 -9.61 -31.21
N TRP A 433 -32.22 -9.92 -32.24
CA TRP A 433 -31.50 -8.91 -33.03
C TRP A 433 -32.44 -8.07 -33.89
N GLU A 434 -33.49 -8.66 -34.47
CA GLU A 434 -34.56 -7.93 -35.14
C GLU A 434 -35.30 -7.00 -34.16
N ARG A 435 -35.63 -7.49 -32.95
CA ARG A 435 -36.25 -6.68 -31.89
C ARG A 435 -35.35 -5.51 -31.44
N ALA A 436 -34.04 -5.72 -31.39
CA ALA A 436 -33.06 -4.67 -31.11
C ALA A 436 -32.83 -3.70 -32.29
N GLY A 437 -33.44 -3.98 -33.46
CA GLY A 437 -33.39 -3.13 -34.65
C GLY A 437 -32.02 -3.15 -35.35
N ILE A 438 -31.32 -4.28 -35.32
CA ILE A 438 -30.06 -4.49 -36.04
C ILE A 438 -30.37 -4.76 -37.52
N GLN A 439 -30.15 -3.78 -38.39
CA GLN A 439 -30.57 -3.81 -39.80
C GLN A 439 -29.63 -4.57 -40.75
N ARG A 440 -28.37 -4.83 -40.33
CA ARG A 440 -27.42 -5.66 -41.08
C ARG A 440 -27.14 -6.92 -40.28
N MET A 441 -27.88 -7.99 -40.58
CA MET A 441 -27.53 -9.31 -40.09
C MET A 441 -26.16 -9.70 -40.68
N PRO A 442 -25.18 -10.13 -39.86
CA PRO A 442 -23.91 -10.65 -40.36
C PRO A 442 -24.00 -12.05 -40.96
N ASP A 443 -25.17 -12.69 -40.94
CA ASP A 443 -25.37 -14.01 -41.53
C ASP A 443 -25.37 -13.92 -43.07
N ASP A 444 -25.05 -15.03 -43.75
CA ASP A 444 -25.07 -15.07 -45.21
C ASP A 444 -26.52 -15.16 -45.77
N GLY A 445 -27.51 -14.62 -45.04
CA GLY A 445 -28.93 -14.64 -45.40
C GLY A 445 -29.64 -15.99 -45.20
N HIS A 446 -29.00 -16.94 -44.50
CA HIS A 446 -29.48 -18.32 -44.35
C HIS A 446 -29.49 -18.83 -42.90
N GLY A 447 -29.31 -17.97 -41.89
CA GLY A 447 -29.29 -18.38 -40.48
C GLY A 447 -28.10 -19.29 -40.14
N ARG A 448 -26.97 -19.13 -40.83
CA ARG A 448 -25.73 -19.91 -40.62
C ARG A 448 -24.58 -19.03 -40.17
N VAL A 449 -23.62 -19.64 -39.48
CA VAL A 449 -22.35 -19.00 -39.12
C VAL A 449 -21.59 -18.63 -40.42
N PRO A 450 -21.20 -17.36 -40.61
CA PRO A 450 -20.49 -16.92 -41.81
C PRO A 450 -19.12 -17.58 -41.96
N GLY A 451 -18.66 -17.79 -43.19
CA GLY A 451 -17.29 -18.27 -43.44
C GLY A 451 -16.19 -17.21 -43.20
N GLU A 452 -16.54 -15.92 -43.28
CA GLU A 452 -15.61 -14.82 -43.09
C GLU A 452 -15.38 -14.50 -41.60
N ARG A 453 -14.12 -14.53 -41.14
CA ARG A 453 -13.75 -14.27 -39.73
C ARG A 453 -14.23 -12.93 -39.20
N GLY A 454 -14.15 -11.87 -40.01
CA GLY A 454 -14.63 -10.54 -39.63
C GLY A 454 -16.13 -10.54 -39.30
N ARG A 455 -16.92 -11.34 -40.04
CA ARG A 455 -18.36 -11.49 -39.80
C ARG A 455 -18.63 -12.40 -38.61
N GLN A 456 -17.87 -13.49 -38.44
CA GLN A 456 -17.97 -14.34 -37.24
C GLN A 456 -17.69 -13.55 -35.95
N LEU A 457 -16.69 -12.67 -35.96
CA LEU A 457 -16.37 -11.82 -34.82
C LEU A 457 -17.48 -10.80 -34.53
N HIS A 458 -18.02 -10.17 -35.58
CA HIS A 458 -19.16 -9.27 -35.42
C HIS A 458 -20.37 -9.98 -34.81
N LEU A 459 -20.66 -11.20 -35.29
CA LEU A 459 -21.72 -12.04 -34.76
C LEU A 459 -21.48 -12.39 -33.28
N LEU A 460 -20.26 -12.80 -32.93
CA LEU A 460 -19.91 -13.15 -31.55
C LEU A 460 -20.01 -11.96 -30.60
N ARG A 461 -19.63 -10.75 -31.05
CA ARG A 461 -19.81 -9.50 -30.30
C ARG A 461 -21.28 -9.22 -30.01
N LEU A 462 -22.14 -9.35 -31.02
CA LEU A 462 -23.58 -9.19 -30.84
C LEU A 462 -24.16 -10.25 -29.89
N ALA A 463 -23.73 -11.50 -30.03
CA ALA A 463 -24.20 -12.61 -29.21
C ALA A 463 -23.74 -12.53 -27.74
N THR A 464 -22.56 -11.97 -27.48
CA THR A 464 -22.02 -11.80 -26.12
C THR A 464 -22.52 -10.53 -25.42
N GLY A 465 -23.27 -9.68 -26.13
CA GLY A 465 -23.89 -8.47 -25.60
C GLY A 465 -23.06 -7.21 -25.87
N THR A 466 -23.53 -6.40 -26.80
CA THR A 466 -22.95 -5.09 -27.14
C THR A 466 -23.99 -3.99 -27.17
N GLY A 467 -23.61 -2.80 -26.69
CA GLY A 467 -24.35 -1.58 -26.94
C GLY A 467 -24.00 -1.06 -28.33
N VAL A 468 -24.87 -1.28 -29.32
CA VAL A 468 -24.68 -0.74 -30.68
C VAL A 468 -25.63 0.45 -30.82
N GLY A 469 -25.09 1.66 -30.98
CA GLY A 469 -25.88 2.87 -31.21
C GLY A 469 -26.88 3.21 -30.10
N GLY A 470 -26.51 3.02 -28.83
CA GLY A 470 -27.37 3.31 -27.67
C GLY A 470 -28.42 2.23 -27.36
N ARG A 471 -28.42 1.09 -28.06
CA ARG A 471 -29.33 -0.04 -27.82
C ARG A 471 -28.58 -1.22 -27.22
N THR A 472 -29.09 -1.77 -26.13
CA THR A 472 -28.52 -2.90 -25.39
C THR A 472 -29.08 -4.23 -25.89
N VAL A 473 -28.24 -5.03 -26.54
CA VAL A 473 -28.55 -6.43 -26.86
C VAL A 473 -28.27 -7.30 -25.64
N ARG A 474 -29.23 -8.14 -25.24
CA ARG A 474 -29.03 -9.11 -24.16
C ARG A 474 -28.02 -10.17 -24.60
N ARG A 475 -27.26 -10.71 -23.65
CA ARG A 475 -26.35 -11.83 -23.92
C ARG A 475 -27.16 -13.07 -24.35
N LEU A 476 -26.81 -13.62 -25.50
CA LEU A 476 -27.44 -14.76 -26.14
C LEU A 476 -26.57 -16.04 -26.07
N THR A 477 -25.26 -15.88 -25.89
CA THR A 477 -24.33 -17.00 -25.68
C THR A 477 -24.56 -17.69 -24.33
N ARG A 478 -24.42 -19.02 -24.31
CA ARG A 478 -24.59 -19.86 -23.12
C ARG A 478 -23.33 -19.96 -22.28
N ARG A 479 -22.17 -20.12 -22.93
CA ARG A 479 -20.89 -20.39 -22.28
C ARG A 479 -19.86 -19.31 -22.58
N VAL A 480 -19.72 -18.92 -23.84
CA VAL A 480 -18.73 -17.95 -24.32
C VAL A 480 -19.04 -16.56 -23.79
N SER A 481 -18.03 -15.92 -23.21
CA SER A 481 -18.14 -14.62 -22.54
C SER A 481 -17.72 -13.45 -23.44
N LYS A 482 -18.07 -12.22 -23.06
CA LYS A 482 -17.60 -11.02 -23.75
C LYS A 482 -16.07 -10.87 -23.73
N PRO A 483 -15.35 -11.13 -22.61
CA PRO A 483 -13.89 -11.22 -22.62
C PRO A 483 -13.32 -12.20 -23.65
N THR A 484 -13.92 -13.38 -23.82
CA THR A 484 -13.51 -14.37 -24.83
C THR A 484 -13.60 -13.79 -26.25
N ALA A 485 -14.69 -13.07 -26.55
CA ALA A 485 -14.85 -12.41 -27.84
C ALA A 485 -13.81 -11.31 -28.09
N LEU A 486 -13.44 -10.55 -27.06
CA LEU A 486 -12.39 -9.52 -27.14
C LEU A 486 -11.00 -10.12 -27.36
N LEU A 487 -10.69 -11.26 -26.72
CA LEU A 487 -9.43 -11.98 -26.94
C LEU A 487 -9.32 -12.51 -28.38
N LEU A 488 -10.42 -13.08 -28.91
CA LEU A 488 -10.49 -13.51 -30.31
C LEU A 488 -10.28 -12.36 -31.29
N GLU A 489 -10.89 -11.21 -31.04
CA GLU A 489 -10.70 -10.01 -31.84
C GLU A 489 -9.25 -9.55 -31.85
N HIS A 490 -8.64 -9.44 -30.66
CA HIS A 490 -7.26 -9.04 -30.52
C HIS A 490 -6.35 -9.97 -31.34
N LEU A 491 -6.46 -11.28 -31.15
CA LEU A 491 -5.64 -12.26 -31.88
C LEU A 491 -5.91 -12.26 -33.38
N GLN A 492 -7.15 -12.03 -33.81
CA GLN A 492 -7.48 -11.89 -35.24
C GLN A 492 -6.81 -10.66 -35.84
N SER A 493 -6.81 -9.53 -35.14
CA SER A 493 -6.14 -8.31 -35.60
C SER A 493 -4.62 -8.53 -35.74
N VAL A 494 -4.02 -9.26 -34.79
CA VAL A 494 -2.60 -9.60 -34.82
C VAL A 494 -2.27 -10.61 -35.93
N GLY A 495 -3.15 -11.59 -36.17
CA GLY A 495 -3.00 -12.53 -37.28
C GLY A 495 -3.02 -11.85 -38.65
N ASN A 496 -3.75 -10.74 -38.80
CA ASN A 496 -3.71 -9.91 -40.01
C ASN A 496 -2.42 -9.05 -40.05
N PHE A 497 -2.00 -8.50 -38.90
CA PHE A 497 -0.77 -7.71 -38.77
C PHE A 497 0.49 -8.50 -39.15
N GLY A 498 0.61 -9.77 -38.74
CA GLY A 498 1.75 -10.62 -39.06
C GLY A 498 2.00 -10.88 -40.55
N GLN A 499 1.09 -10.45 -41.44
CA GLN A 499 1.23 -10.56 -42.91
C GLN A 499 1.70 -9.27 -43.58
N HIS A 500 1.64 -8.13 -42.89
CA HIS A 500 2.10 -6.85 -43.43
C HIS A 500 3.61 -6.71 -43.20
N GLN A 501 4.39 -6.69 -44.29
CA GLN A 501 5.82 -6.42 -44.23
C GLN A 501 6.05 -4.91 -44.01
N GLY A 502 6.54 -4.52 -42.83
CA GLY A 502 6.92 -3.12 -42.60
C GLY A 502 7.32 -2.79 -41.17
N ASP A 503 6.59 -3.29 -40.18
CA ASP A 503 6.75 -2.86 -38.79
C ASP A 503 7.57 -3.85 -37.94
N GLU A 504 8.42 -3.32 -37.06
CA GLU A 504 9.25 -4.10 -36.16
C GLU A 504 8.41 -4.71 -35.03
N VAL A 505 8.42 -6.04 -34.92
CA VAL A 505 7.74 -6.78 -33.85
C VAL A 505 8.67 -6.90 -32.65
N THR A 506 8.41 -6.12 -31.61
CA THR A 506 9.17 -6.22 -30.35
C THR A 506 8.80 -7.51 -29.60
N ARG A 507 9.76 -8.06 -28.83
CA ARG A 507 9.49 -9.26 -28.03
C ARG A 507 8.42 -9.04 -26.94
N PRO A 508 8.38 -7.91 -26.20
CA PRO A 508 7.29 -7.64 -25.26
C PRO A 508 5.91 -7.69 -25.91
N PHE A 509 5.78 -7.17 -27.14
CA PHE A 509 4.53 -7.28 -27.89
C PHE A 509 4.19 -8.74 -28.20
N ALA A 510 5.11 -9.52 -28.79
CA ALA A 510 4.86 -10.93 -29.09
C ALA A 510 4.52 -11.77 -27.84
N VAL A 511 5.15 -11.49 -26.70
CA VAL A 511 4.83 -12.10 -25.40
C VAL A 511 3.40 -11.78 -24.97
N SER A 512 2.97 -10.52 -25.09
CA SER A 512 1.59 -10.12 -24.75
C SER A 512 0.53 -10.83 -25.61
N VAL A 513 0.86 -11.08 -26.89
CA VAL A 513 0.01 -11.83 -27.81
C VAL A 513 -0.05 -13.31 -27.38
N CYS A 514 1.09 -13.93 -27.04
CA CYS A 514 1.11 -15.30 -26.52
C CYS A 514 0.31 -15.44 -25.21
N LEU A 515 0.41 -14.46 -24.28
CA LEU A 515 -0.42 -14.44 -23.07
C LEU A 515 -1.91 -14.33 -23.41
N SER A 516 -2.28 -13.52 -24.40
CA SER A 516 -3.66 -13.40 -24.86
C SER A 516 -4.18 -14.71 -25.47
N ALA A 517 -3.32 -15.45 -26.18
CA ALA A 517 -3.66 -16.78 -26.71
C ALA A 517 -3.85 -17.82 -25.58
N ILE A 518 -3.00 -17.80 -24.55
CA ILE A 518 -3.16 -18.65 -23.36
C ILE A 518 -4.45 -18.29 -22.60
N ALA A 519 -4.74 -16.99 -22.45
CA ALA A 519 -5.96 -16.53 -21.81
C ALA A 519 -7.22 -16.93 -22.60
N LEU A 520 -7.16 -16.87 -23.93
CA LEU A 520 -8.23 -17.36 -24.79
C LEU A 520 -8.45 -18.85 -24.56
N TYR A 521 -7.39 -19.66 -24.58
CA TYR A 521 -7.45 -21.10 -24.33
C TYR A 521 -8.07 -21.43 -22.96
N ALA A 522 -7.73 -20.68 -21.92
CA ALA A 522 -8.30 -20.86 -20.59
C ALA A 522 -9.79 -20.48 -20.50
N SER A 523 -10.31 -19.71 -21.45
CA SER A 523 -11.69 -19.20 -21.47
C SER A 523 -12.66 -20.02 -22.32
N LEU A 524 -12.12 -20.97 -23.10
CA LEU A 524 -12.86 -21.94 -23.91
C LEU A 524 -13.03 -23.24 -23.12
#